data_AF-A0A2J6IIN1-F1
#
_entry.id   AF-A0A2J6IIN1-F1
#
_cell.length_a   1.000
_cell.length_b   1.000
_cell.length_c   1.000
_cell.angle_alpha   90.00
_cell.angle_beta   90.00
_cell.angle_gamma   90.00
#
_symmetry.space_group_name_H-M   'P 1'
#
loop_
_entity.id
_entity.type
_entity.pdbx_description
1 polymer ?
#
loop_
_entity_poly.entity_id
_entity_poly.type
_entity_poly.pdbx_seq_one_letter_code
_entity_poly.pdbx_strand_id
1 'polypeptide(L)'
;MKNDIIKLGLLLSFAFLVNTLSAQVPTTQDCLGAIPVCDYIYVEETTAWGEGNYPNEIPSGQSCPNHCMDGEKNTRWYIWTVIESGDLRLTITPGTASDDYDWAVFNLSEWSCEDIYSHPIQMMVSCNSAGGSGYQGVTGISSLNGGVIDCNGAGPTNKWNVDLPVFEGES
;
A
#
# COMPACT_ATOMS: atom_id res chain seq x y z
N MET A 1 59.97 46.00 -34.27
CA MET A 1 59.57 44.70 -34.85
C MET A 1 58.33 44.25 -34.10
N LYS A 2 57.18 44.20 -34.79
CA LYS A 2 55.88 43.83 -34.24
C LYS A 2 55.77 42.30 -34.24
N ASN A 3 55.45 41.69 -33.10
CA ASN A 3 55.01 40.30 -33.04
C ASN A 3 53.54 40.29 -32.60
N ASP A 4 52.66 40.16 -33.58
CA ASP A 4 51.23 39.96 -33.38
C ASP A 4 51.00 38.50 -32.92
N ILE A 5 50.61 38.33 -31.66
CA ILE A 5 50.19 37.04 -31.11
C ILE A 5 48.72 36.83 -31.50
N ILE A 6 48.49 35.99 -32.52
CA ILE A 6 47.16 35.52 -32.89
C ILE A 6 46.64 34.64 -31.74
N LYS A 7 45.74 35.19 -30.91
CA LYS A 7 44.99 34.41 -29.93
C LYS A 7 43.90 33.62 -30.65
N LEU A 8 44.18 32.36 -30.95
CA LEU A 8 43.18 31.42 -31.45
C LEU A 8 42.27 31.02 -30.27
N GLY A 9 41.14 31.72 -30.12
CA GLY A 9 40.13 31.39 -29.12
C GLY A 9 39.39 30.12 -29.51
N LEU A 10 39.69 29.01 -28.83
CA LEU A 10 38.94 27.76 -28.95
C LEU A 10 37.61 27.92 -28.20
N LEU A 11 36.51 28.16 -28.93
CA LEU A 11 35.16 28.07 -28.36
C LEU A 11 34.83 26.58 -28.18
N LEU A 12 34.99 26.05 -26.96
CA LEU A 12 34.37 24.78 -26.57
C LEU A 12 32.87 25.01 -26.42
N SER A 13 32.08 24.66 -27.43
CA SER A 13 30.64 24.49 -27.28
C SER A 13 30.38 23.19 -26.50
N PHE A 14 30.16 23.30 -25.19
CA PHE A 14 29.71 22.18 -24.37
C PHE A 14 28.21 21.97 -24.64
N ALA A 15 27.87 21.01 -25.51
CA ALA A 15 26.49 20.60 -25.71
C ALA A 15 26.01 19.87 -24.46
N PHE A 16 25.24 20.56 -23.60
CA PHE A 16 24.52 19.92 -22.51
C PHE A 16 23.42 19.02 -23.11
N LEU A 17 23.71 17.73 -23.21
CA LEU A 17 22.68 16.70 -23.37
C LEU A 17 21.87 16.66 -22.08
N VAL A 18 20.71 17.32 -22.10
CA VAL A 18 19.72 17.21 -21.03
C VAL A 18 19.09 15.83 -21.16
N ASN A 19 19.56 14.87 -20.35
CA ASN A 19 18.87 13.60 -20.20
C ASN A 19 17.64 13.87 -19.32
N THR A 20 16.45 13.79 -19.91
CA THR A 20 15.20 13.81 -19.16
C THR A 20 15.04 12.46 -18.48
N LEU A 21 15.32 12.39 -17.18
CA LEU A 21 14.92 11.26 -16.35
C LEU A 21 13.39 11.31 -16.21
N SER A 22 12.71 10.27 -16.68
CA SER A 22 11.28 10.07 -16.43
C SER A 22 11.15 9.10 -15.27
N ALA A 23 10.49 9.53 -14.20
CA ALA A 23 10.03 8.60 -13.17
C ALA A 23 8.84 7.80 -13.72
N GLN A 24 8.66 6.59 -13.20
CA GLN A 24 7.42 5.83 -13.37
C GLN A 24 6.26 6.60 -12.75
N VAL A 25 5.05 6.44 -13.32
CA VAL A 25 3.85 7.10 -12.80
C VAL A 25 3.12 6.08 -11.91
N PRO A 26 2.89 6.37 -10.63
CA PRO A 26 2.10 5.50 -9.78
C PRO A 26 0.70 5.26 -10.37
N THR A 27 0.21 4.04 -10.17
CA THR A 27 -1.13 3.57 -10.49
C THR A 27 -1.85 3.24 -9.18
N THR A 28 -3.14 2.89 -9.24
CA THR A 28 -3.90 2.46 -8.04
C THR A 28 -3.44 1.11 -7.48
N GLN A 29 -2.47 0.46 -8.13
CA GLN A 29 -1.81 -0.75 -7.63
C GLN A 29 -0.49 -0.42 -6.92
N ASP A 30 -0.13 0.87 -6.82
CA ASP A 30 1.07 1.35 -6.13
C ASP A 30 0.62 2.18 -4.91
N CYS A 31 1.33 2.10 -3.79
CA CYS A 31 1.00 2.88 -2.59
C CYS A 31 0.98 4.39 -2.87
N LEU A 32 1.93 4.88 -3.67
CA LEU A 32 1.99 6.30 -4.08
C LEU A 32 0.81 6.73 -4.98
N GLY A 33 0.07 5.78 -5.55
CA GLY A 33 -1.14 6.02 -6.34
C GLY A 33 -2.42 5.59 -5.62
N ALA A 34 -2.37 5.39 -4.30
CA ALA A 34 -3.52 4.99 -3.48
C ALA A 34 -4.74 5.88 -3.70
N ILE A 35 -5.91 5.24 -3.73
CA ILE A 35 -7.19 5.92 -3.96
C ILE A 35 -7.65 6.58 -2.64
N PRO A 36 -7.88 7.91 -2.61
CA PRO A 36 -8.43 8.56 -1.43
C PRO A 36 -9.88 8.13 -1.18
N VAL A 37 -10.16 7.59 0.01
CA VAL A 37 -11.52 7.21 0.42
C VAL A 37 -12.13 8.34 1.25
N CYS A 38 -13.12 9.03 0.67
CA CYS A 38 -13.80 10.16 1.30
C CYS A 38 -15.27 9.87 1.67
N ASP A 39 -15.75 8.66 1.37
CA ASP A 39 -17.11 8.21 1.61
C ASP A 39 -17.10 6.88 2.39
N TYR A 40 -18.20 6.57 3.08
CA TYR A 40 -18.33 5.33 3.86
C TYR A 40 -18.36 4.06 3.02
N ILE A 41 -18.69 4.18 1.73
CA ILE A 41 -18.79 3.05 0.81
C ILE A 41 -18.03 3.42 -0.45
N TYR A 42 -17.11 2.54 -0.83
CA TYR A 42 -16.37 2.64 -2.06
C TYR A 42 -16.55 1.34 -2.84
N VAL A 43 -16.84 1.45 -4.14
CA VAL A 43 -17.14 0.30 -5.00
C VAL A 43 -16.18 0.30 -6.17
N GLU A 44 -15.54 -0.84 -6.38
CA GLU A 44 -14.70 -1.10 -7.54
C GLU A 44 -15.48 -1.88 -8.60
N GLU A 45 -15.43 -1.41 -9.85
CA GLU A 45 -16.04 -2.10 -11.00
C GLU A 45 -15.21 -3.31 -11.45
N THR A 46 -13.91 -3.31 -11.11
CA THR A 46 -12.96 -4.35 -11.54
C THR A 46 -11.99 -4.67 -10.42
N THR A 47 -11.63 -5.95 -10.32
CA THR A 47 -10.53 -6.38 -9.46
C THR A 47 -9.19 -5.90 -10.00
N ALA A 48 -8.24 -5.62 -9.12
CA ALA A 48 -6.87 -5.34 -9.53
C ALA A 48 -6.19 -6.55 -10.19
N TRP A 49 -5.15 -6.28 -10.98
CA TRP A 49 -4.36 -7.29 -11.66
C TRP A 49 -2.91 -6.84 -11.73
N GLY A 50 -1.98 -7.61 -11.17
CA GLY A 50 -0.58 -7.20 -11.04
C GLY A 50 -0.26 -6.41 -9.77
N GLU A 51 0.94 -5.83 -9.72
CA GLU A 51 1.54 -5.10 -8.58
C GLU A 51 1.88 -3.64 -8.94
N GLY A 52 1.31 -3.10 -10.02
CA GLY A 52 1.59 -1.73 -10.44
C GLY A 52 2.95 -1.53 -11.09
N ASN A 53 3.44 -0.29 -11.03
CA ASN A 53 4.72 0.14 -11.58
C ASN A 53 5.86 0.11 -10.54
N TYR A 54 5.54 0.05 -9.25
CA TYR A 54 6.45 0.09 -8.11
C TYR A 54 6.36 -1.25 -7.36
N PRO A 55 6.99 -2.32 -7.88
CA PRO A 55 6.87 -3.64 -7.28
C PRO A 55 7.67 -3.74 -5.98
N ASN A 56 7.34 -4.76 -5.17
CA ASN A 56 7.98 -5.04 -3.88
C ASN A 56 7.71 -3.95 -2.82
N GLU A 57 6.50 -3.41 -2.76
CA GLU A 57 6.09 -2.53 -1.65
C GLU A 57 5.81 -3.36 -0.38
N ILE A 58 5.30 -4.58 -0.54
CA ILE A 58 5.00 -5.51 0.55
C ILE A 58 6.07 -6.61 0.63
N PRO A 59 6.70 -6.84 1.80
CA PRO A 59 7.66 -7.92 1.96
C PRO A 59 6.97 -9.29 1.96
N SER A 60 7.72 -10.33 1.62
CA SER A 60 7.25 -11.71 1.74
C SER A 60 7.59 -12.31 3.11
N GLY A 61 6.87 -13.36 3.49
CA GLY A 61 7.07 -14.06 4.77
C GLY A 61 6.06 -13.67 5.84
N GLN A 62 5.02 -14.49 5.97
CA GLN A 62 4.01 -14.33 7.01
C GLN A 62 4.58 -14.64 8.41
N SER A 63 4.41 -13.71 9.34
CA SER A 63 4.85 -13.80 10.73
C SER A 63 3.90 -13.05 11.68
N CYS A 64 2.62 -13.42 11.71
CA CYS A 64 1.70 -12.91 12.73
C CYS A 64 2.31 -13.08 14.15
N PRO A 65 2.15 -12.10 15.04
CA PRO A 65 1.21 -10.98 14.97
C PRO A 65 1.66 -9.77 14.12
N ASN A 66 2.87 -9.78 13.57
CA ASN A 66 3.49 -8.56 13.04
C ASN A 66 3.37 -8.38 11.52
N HIS A 67 3.02 -9.43 10.77
CA HIS A 67 2.93 -9.39 9.31
C HIS A 67 2.18 -10.63 8.81
N CYS A 68 1.13 -10.48 7.99
CA CYS A 68 0.38 -11.65 7.45
C CYS A 68 0.39 -11.76 5.92
N MET A 69 1.09 -10.85 5.23
CA MET A 69 1.15 -10.83 3.77
C MET A 69 2.27 -11.71 3.22
N ASP A 70 2.15 -12.12 1.95
CA ASP A 70 3.19 -12.88 1.23
C ASP A 70 3.55 -12.20 -0.09
N GLY A 71 3.98 -10.94 0.03
CA GLY A 71 4.25 -10.06 -1.10
C GLY A 71 3.00 -9.50 -1.75
N GLU A 72 3.24 -8.72 -2.81
CA GLU A 72 2.21 -7.99 -3.53
C GLU A 72 1.70 -8.79 -4.75
N LYS A 73 0.38 -9.05 -4.82
CA LYS A 73 -0.25 -9.77 -5.93
C LYS A 73 -1.65 -9.24 -6.18
N ASN A 74 -1.92 -8.72 -7.37
CA ASN A 74 -3.24 -8.20 -7.77
C ASN A 74 -3.77 -7.15 -6.79
N THR A 75 -2.96 -6.14 -6.48
CA THR A 75 -3.19 -5.23 -5.35
C THR A 75 -3.91 -3.96 -5.71
N ARG A 76 -4.60 -3.42 -4.71
CA ARG A 76 -5.18 -2.09 -4.77
C ARG A 76 -4.92 -1.37 -3.47
N TRP A 77 -4.50 -0.12 -3.60
CA TRP A 77 -4.18 0.74 -2.47
C TRP A 77 -5.26 1.78 -2.24
N TYR A 78 -5.61 1.97 -0.98
CA TYR A 78 -6.54 2.97 -0.51
C TYR A 78 -5.87 3.79 0.59
N ILE A 79 -6.22 5.06 0.67
CA ILE A 79 -5.73 5.95 1.72
C ILE A 79 -6.88 6.78 2.27
N TRP A 80 -6.89 7.00 3.58
CA TRP A 80 -7.82 7.89 4.24
C TRP A 80 -7.11 8.58 5.39
N THR A 81 -7.69 9.70 5.85
CA THR A 81 -7.27 10.36 7.08
C THR A 81 -8.40 10.24 8.08
N VAL A 82 -8.08 9.88 9.31
CA VAL A 82 -9.03 9.76 10.41
C VAL A 82 -9.50 11.15 10.79
N ILE A 83 -10.79 11.43 10.62
CA ILE A 83 -11.39 12.74 10.92
C ILE A 83 -12.03 12.82 12.32
N GLU A 84 -12.20 11.69 12.99
CA GLU A 84 -12.75 11.58 14.34
C GLU A 84 -12.14 10.36 15.03
N SER A 85 -11.66 10.53 16.27
CA SER A 85 -11.12 9.43 17.07
C SER A 85 -12.20 8.43 17.45
N GLY A 86 -11.89 7.13 17.40
CA GLY A 86 -12.83 6.07 17.76
C GLY A 86 -12.38 4.70 17.26
N ASP A 87 -13.32 3.76 17.20
CA ASP A 87 -13.07 2.43 16.64
C ASP A 87 -13.35 2.44 15.13
N LEU A 88 -12.32 2.27 14.32
CA LEU A 88 -12.46 2.00 12.89
C LEU A 88 -12.97 0.57 12.68
N ARG A 89 -14.02 0.45 11.86
CA ARG A 89 -14.49 -0.83 11.32
C ARG A 89 -14.51 -0.76 9.81
N LEU A 90 -14.07 -1.83 9.18
CA LEU A 90 -13.98 -1.97 7.73
C LEU A 90 -14.63 -3.27 7.32
N THR A 91 -15.42 -3.24 6.24
CA THR A 91 -15.94 -4.45 5.60
C THR A 91 -15.53 -4.46 4.14
N ILE A 92 -14.83 -5.52 3.74
CA ILE A 92 -14.43 -5.76 2.36
C ILE A 92 -15.35 -6.83 1.82
N THR A 93 -16.09 -6.49 0.76
CA THR A 93 -16.97 -7.43 0.06
C THR A 93 -16.34 -7.76 -1.29
N PRO A 94 -15.85 -8.99 -1.50
CA PRO A 94 -15.29 -9.38 -2.78
C PRO A 94 -16.34 -9.40 -3.90
N GLY A 95 -15.91 -9.18 -5.14
CA GLY A 95 -16.79 -9.22 -6.31
C GLY A 95 -17.48 -10.58 -6.50
N THR A 96 -16.77 -11.67 -6.20
CA THR A 96 -17.35 -13.02 -6.09
C THR A 96 -17.30 -13.49 -4.64
N ALA A 97 -18.40 -14.00 -4.11
CA ALA A 97 -18.48 -14.42 -2.71
C ALA A 97 -17.47 -15.53 -2.30
N SER A 98 -16.92 -16.25 -3.27
CA SER A 98 -15.89 -17.28 -3.07
C SER A 98 -14.46 -16.79 -3.28
N ASP A 99 -14.25 -15.50 -3.57
CA ASP A 99 -12.92 -14.94 -3.72
C ASP A 99 -12.27 -14.73 -2.36
N ASP A 100 -10.95 -14.84 -2.35
CA ASP A 100 -10.09 -14.80 -1.18
C ASP A 100 -9.24 -13.53 -1.25
N TYR A 101 -9.58 -12.53 -0.44
CA TYR A 101 -8.93 -11.21 -0.44
C TYR A 101 -8.10 -11.06 0.83
N ASP A 102 -6.78 -11.12 0.64
CA ASP A 102 -5.81 -10.76 1.67
C ASP A 102 -5.71 -9.23 1.77
N TRP A 103 -5.57 -8.69 2.98
CA TRP A 103 -5.48 -7.25 3.19
C TRP A 103 -4.62 -6.89 4.40
N ALA A 104 -4.07 -5.68 4.37
CA ALA A 104 -3.36 -5.07 5.48
C ALA A 104 -3.70 -3.57 5.57
N VAL A 105 -3.64 -3.03 6.78
CA VAL A 105 -3.76 -1.60 7.08
C VAL A 105 -2.44 -1.14 7.68
N PHE A 106 -1.91 -0.06 7.12
CA PHE A 106 -0.68 0.57 7.57
C PHE A 106 -1.00 1.94 8.17
N ASN A 107 -0.29 2.32 9.22
CA ASN A 107 -0.27 3.68 9.76
C ASN A 107 0.92 4.42 9.14
N LEU A 108 0.60 5.43 8.33
CA LEU A 108 1.52 6.32 7.63
C LEU A 108 1.74 7.66 8.36
N SER A 109 1.18 7.86 9.56
CA SER A 109 1.25 9.14 10.29
C SER A 109 2.69 9.63 10.54
N GLU A 110 3.64 8.70 10.68
CA GLU A 110 5.07 8.99 10.85
C GLU A 110 5.95 8.40 9.75
N TRP A 111 5.34 7.87 8.69
CA TRP A 111 6.00 7.03 7.69
C TRP A 111 5.56 7.36 6.25
N SER A 112 6.31 6.86 5.28
CA SER A 112 5.99 6.98 3.86
C SER A 112 5.76 5.61 3.21
N CYS A 113 5.19 5.59 2.01
CA CYS A 113 4.99 4.35 1.24
C CYS A 113 6.30 3.56 1.08
N GLU A 114 7.42 4.26 0.89
CA GLU A 114 8.74 3.70 0.71
C GLU A 114 9.26 2.95 1.95
N ASP A 115 8.70 3.23 3.13
CA ASP A 115 9.11 2.61 4.39
C ASP A 115 8.48 1.21 4.60
N ILE A 116 7.34 0.93 3.95
CA ILE A 116 6.51 -0.27 4.19
C ILE A 116 7.32 -1.55 4.08
N TYR A 117 8.13 -1.69 3.01
CA TYR A 117 8.90 -2.91 2.76
C TYR A 117 9.90 -3.21 3.89
N SER A 118 10.48 -2.17 4.48
CA SER A 118 11.57 -2.29 5.46
C SER A 118 11.11 -2.20 6.91
N HIS A 119 9.93 -1.64 7.17
CA HIS A 119 9.34 -1.47 8.50
C HIS A 119 7.91 -2.02 8.62
N PRO A 120 7.58 -3.19 8.04
CA PRO A 120 6.21 -3.69 8.03
C PRO A 120 5.68 -3.91 9.45
N ILE A 121 6.53 -4.35 10.38
CA ILE A 121 6.16 -4.64 11.78
C ILE A 121 5.74 -3.38 12.54
N GLN A 122 6.35 -2.24 12.23
CA GLN A 122 6.09 -0.97 12.91
C GLN A 122 4.88 -0.25 12.31
N MET A 123 4.67 -0.42 11.01
CA MET A 123 3.65 0.32 10.27
C MET A 123 2.32 -0.44 10.18
N MET A 124 2.34 -1.77 10.12
CA MET A 124 1.14 -2.57 9.95
C MET A 124 0.35 -2.65 11.26
N VAL A 125 -0.84 -2.06 11.26
CA VAL A 125 -1.72 -1.99 12.45
C VAL A 125 -2.83 -3.04 12.43
N SER A 126 -3.10 -3.64 11.27
CA SER A 126 -4.02 -4.77 11.13
C SER A 126 -3.74 -5.53 9.84
N CYS A 127 -3.86 -6.85 9.86
CA CYS A 127 -3.64 -7.71 8.68
C CYS A 127 -4.49 -8.97 8.72
N ASN A 128 -5.03 -9.38 7.59
CA ASN A 128 -5.75 -10.64 7.46
C ASN A 128 -5.48 -11.30 6.11
N SER A 129 -5.03 -12.56 6.15
CA SER A 129 -4.89 -13.44 4.99
C SER A 129 -5.65 -14.77 5.18
N ALA A 130 -6.70 -14.75 6.00
CA ALA A 130 -7.56 -15.92 6.23
C ALA A 130 -8.21 -16.36 4.91
N GLY A 131 -8.17 -17.67 4.65
CA GLY A 131 -8.55 -18.19 3.34
C GLY A 131 -8.86 -19.68 3.32
N GLY A 132 -9.26 -20.14 2.15
CA GLY A 132 -9.73 -21.52 1.94
C GLY A 132 -11.20 -21.73 2.30
N SER A 133 -11.73 -22.89 1.95
CA SER A 133 -13.18 -23.18 1.94
C SER A 133 -13.88 -22.91 3.29
N GLY A 134 -14.76 -21.92 3.30
CA GLY A 134 -15.54 -21.49 4.47
C GLY A 134 -14.93 -20.30 5.21
N TYR A 135 -13.72 -19.89 4.85
CA TYR A 135 -12.96 -18.81 5.49
C TYR A 135 -12.71 -17.61 4.56
N GLN A 136 -12.97 -17.77 3.27
CA GLN A 136 -12.92 -16.68 2.29
C GLN A 136 -14.22 -15.84 2.25
N GLY A 137 -14.29 -14.90 1.31
CA GLY A 137 -15.43 -14.02 1.08
C GLY A 137 -15.36 -12.74 1.91
N VAL A 138 -16.52 -12.27 2.40
CA VAL A 138 -16.59 -11.02 3.19
C VAL A 138 -15.68 -11.10 4.41
N THR A 139 -14.80 -10.11 4.55
CA THR A 139 -13.69 -10.02 5.53
C THR A 139 -13.55 -8.57 6.01
N GLY A 140 -12.72 -8.30 7.03
CA GLY A 140 -12.35 -6.95 7.43
C GLY A 140 -12.11 -6.78 8.93
N ILE A 141 -12.32 -5.56 9.43
CA ILE A 141 -12.13 -5.14 10.81
C ILE A 141 -13.51 -5.02 11.47
N SER A 142 -13.88 -5.99 12.32
CA SER A 142 -15.13 -5.95 13.07
C SER A 142 -15.16 -6.98 14.21
N SER A 143 -15.11 -6.51 15.45
CA SER A 143 -15.39 -7.36 16.62
C SER A 143 -16.84 -7.83 16.68
N LEU A 144 -17.77 -7.06 16.09
CA LEU A 144 -19.18 -7.46 15.98
C LEU A 144 -19.38 -8.68 15.09
N ASN A 145 -18.49 -8.89 14.10
CA ASN A 145 -18.48 -10.09 13.26
C ASN A 145 -17.53 -11.18 13.77
N GLY A 146 -17.07 -11.07 15.03
CA GLY A 146 -16.29 -12.09 15.71
C GLY A 146 -14.77 -11.88 15.67
N GLY A 147 -14.29 -10.71 15.25
CA GLY A 147 -12.87 -10.38 15.29
C GLY A 147 -12.33 -10.20 16.71
N VAL A 148 -11.21 -10.86 17.01
CA VAL A 148 -10.62 -10.92 18.37
C VAL A 148 -9.12 -10.62 18.42
N ILE A 149 -8.45 -10.63 17.27
CA ILE A 149 -7.02 -10.27 17.11
C ILE A 149 -6.87 -9.40 15.85
N ASP A 150 -5.74 -8.72 15.73
CA ASP A 150 -5.38 -7.80 14.64
C ASP A 150 -4.56 -8.44 13.51
N CYS A 151 -4.10 -9.68 13.69
CA CYS A 151 -3.36 -10.43 12.68
C CYS A 151 -3.86 -11.87 12.56
N ASN A 152 -4.53 -12.18 11.45
CA ASN A 152 -4.90 -13.55 11.08
C ASN A 152 -4.12 -13.97 9.84
N GLY A 153 -3.32 -15.03 9.94
CA GLY A 153 -2.50 -15.54 8.83
C GLY A 153 -3.24 -16.50 7.90
N ALA A 154 -2.52 -17.02 6.90
CA ALA A 154 -3.06 -17.91 5.88
C ALA A 154 -3.78 -19.16 6.41
N GLY A 155 -4.72 -19.65 5.61
CA GLY A 155 -5.48 -20.86 5.88
C GLY A 155 -6.75 -20.59 6.69
N PRO A 156 -7.32 -21.61 7.36
CA PRO A 156 -8.65 -21.55 7.96
C PRO A 156 -8.68 -20.77 9.30
N THR A 157 -8.26 -19.51 9.27
CA THR A 157 -8.23 -18.58 10.41
C THR A 157 -9.42 -17.63 10.38
N ASN A 158 -9.54 -16.72 11.35
CA ASN A 158 -10.69 -15.83 11.41
C ASN A 158 -10.58 -14.73 10.34
N LYS A 159 -11.60 -14.60 9.49
CA LYS A 159 -11.68 -13.54 8.47
C LYS A 159 -12.09 -12.17 8.99
N TRP A 160 -12.24 -12.03 10.30
CA TRP A 160 -12.49 -10.75 10.94
C TRP A 160 -11.38 -10.44 11.95
N ASN A 161 -10.84 -9.24 11.85
CA ASN A 161 -9.95 -8.67 12.85
C ASN A 161 -10.74 -7.89 13.90
N VAL A 162 -10.15 -7.72 15.08
CA VAL A 162 -10.68 -6.89 16.17
C VAL A 162 -10.82 -5.43 15.70
N ASP A 163 -11.81 -4.70 16.23
CA ASP A 163 -11.98 -3.26 15.99
C ASP A 163 -10.64 -2.50 16.18
N LEU A 164 -10.31 -1.58 15.27
CA LEU A 164 -9.04 -0.86 15.27
C LEU A 164 -9.23 0.53 15.92
N PRO A 165 -8.66 0.79 17.10
CA PRO A 165 -8.67 2.13 17.68
C PRO A 165 -7.85 3.09 16.80
N VAL A 166 -8.44 4.23 16.47
CA VAL A 166 -7.82 5.28 15.66
C VAL A 166 -8.02 6.65 16.31
N PHE A 167 -7.13 7.59 16.01
CA PHE A 167 -7.14 8.95 16.52
C PHE A 167 -7.25 9.96 15.38
N GLU A 168 -8.00 11.04 15.62
CA GLU A 168 -8.12 12.16 14.68
C GLU A 168 -6.74 12.66 14.21
N GLY A 169 -6.59 12.77 12.89
CA GLY A 169 -5.36 13.17 12.23
C GLY A 169 -4.43 12.03 11.83
N GLU A 170 -4.68 10.79 12.27
CA GLU A 170 -3.92 9.64 11.78
C GLU A 170 -4.20 9.37 10.29
N SER A 171 -3.17 8.91 9.59
CA SER A 171 -3.19 8.49 8.19
C SER A 171 -2.40 7.21 8.01
#